data_AF-A0A3N5TNF0-F1
#
_entry.id   AF-A0A3N5TNF0-F1
#
_cell.length_a   1.000
_cell.length_b   1.000
_cell.length_c   1.000
_cell.angle_alpha   90.00
_cell.angle_beta   90.00
_cell.angle_gamma   90.00
#
_symmetry.space_group_name_H-M   'P 1'
#
loop_
_entity.id
_entity.type
_entity.pdbx_description
1 polymer ?
#
loop_
_entity_poly.entity_id
_entity_poly.type
_entity_poly.pdbx_seq_one_letter_code
_entity_poly.pdbx_strand_id
1 'polypeptide(L)'
;MQYKYSANPNSSMPPYAVLLNSGQVYFQFFNGGSWYAAQKEPPNLVDVVIAANQICGLDNQGFVYYYRNVMPAPVWDKDPVASLGVSLSSHDNGLLFCTNQHGEVWARWLYAASSTWNKIPITLTPPPTWNYTVKQGEHLLMIVRREYSTGTNDALAWAIAEQVKVLNPAHGNWDLLKVGEVLVMPAKS
;
A
#
# COMPACT_ATOMS: atom_id res chain seq x y z
N MET A 1 -12.80 6.44 -14.14
CA MET A 1 -12.41 7.66 -13.40
C MET A 1 -11.93 7.19 -12.04
N GLN A 2 -10.63 7.19 -11.79
CA GLN A 2 -10.08 6.79 -10.48
C GLN A 2 -9.97 8.06 -9.62
N TYR A 3 -10.35 7.96 -8.36
CA TYR A 3 -10.17 9.01 -7.37
C TYR A 3 -9.68 8.33 -6.10
N LYS A 4 -8.79 9.00 -5.36
CA LYS A 4 -8.36 8.53 -4.04
C LYS A 4 -9.23 9.20 -3.01
N TYR A 5 -9.82 8.41 -2.13
CA TYR A 5 -10.73 8.86 -1.07
C TYR A 5 -10.16 8.44 0.27
N SER A 6 -10.12 9.37 1.22
CA SER A 6 -9.76 9.10 2.60
C SER A 6 -10.84 9.64 3.52
N ALA A 7 -11.18 8.84 4.52
CA ALA A 7 -12.14 9.17 5.55
C ALA A 7 -11.56 8.88 6.93
N ASN A 8 -11.75 9.79 7.87
CA ASN A 8 -11.58 9.55 9.29
C ASN A 8 -12.89 9.98 9.99
N PRO A 9 -13.84 9.06 10.18
CA PRO A 9 -15.17 9.38 10.72
C PRO A 9 -15.14 9.77 12.21
N ASN A 10 -14.04 9.50 12.90
CA ASN A 10 -13.82 9.86 14.30
C ASN A 10 -13.13 11.23 14.46
N SER A 11 -12.77 11.88 13.35
CA SER A 11 -12.10 13.17 13.33
C SER A 11 -13.12 14.30 13.51
N SER A 12 -12.75 15.31 14.30
CA SER A 12 -13.60 16.49 14.50
C SER A 12 -13.57 17.46 13.32
N MET A 13 -12.50 17.49 12.49
CA MET A 13 -12.34 18.30 11.26
C MET A 13 -11.03 17.94 10.51
N PRO A 14 -10.92 17.97 9.17
CA PRO A 14 -11.88 17.48 8.20
C PRO A 14 -11.95 15.94 8.26
N PRO A 15 -13.15 15.33 8.15
CA PRO A 15 -13.31 13.89 8.09
C PRO A 15 -13.10 13.30 6.69
N TYR A 16 -13.16 14.07 5.61
CA TYR A 16 -13.08 13.52 4.24
C TYR A 16 -12.19 14.34 3.30
N ALA A 17 -11.39 13.63 2.49
CA ALA A 17 -10.56 14.21 1.43
C ALA A 17 -10.61 13.33 0.18
N VAL A 18 -10.60 13.97 -0.98
CA VAL A 18 -10.56 13.35 -2.30
C VAL A 18 -9.48 14.01 -3.14
N LEU A 19 -8.69 13.19 -3.83
CA LEU A 19 -7.77 13.61 -4.88
C LEU A 19 -8.35 13.22 -6.24
N LEU A 20 -8.51 14.21 -7.10
CA LEU A 20 -8.91 14.02 -8.49
C LEU A 20 -7.69 13.70 -9.37
N ASN A 21 -7.93 13.06 -10.52
CA ASN A 21 -6.90 12.80 -11.53
C ASN A 21 -6.18 14.06 -12.05
N SER A 22 -6.77 15.24 -11.88
CA SER A 22 -6.13 16.51 -12.21
C SER A 22 -5.05 16.94 -11.20
N GLY A 23 -4.91 16.23 -10.08
CA GLY A 23 -4.07 16.64 -8.94
C GLY A 23 -4.81 17.54 -7.94
N GLN A 24 -6.04 17.95 -8.24
CA GLN A 24 -6.83 18.82 -7.36
C GLN A 24 -7.34 18.04 -6.15
N VAL A 25 -7.11 18.58 -4.96
CA VAL A 25 -7.65 18.05 -3.70
C VAL A 25 -8.94 18.78 -3.33
N TYR A 26 -9.95 18.02 -2.95
CA TYR A 26 -11.18 18.50 -2.32
C TYR A 26 -11.33 17.87 -0.94
N PHE A 27 -11.89 18.61 0.00
CA PHE A 27 -12.15 18.10 1.34
C PHE A 27 -13.44 18.67 1.91
N GLN A 28 -13.96 17.99 2.92
CA GLN A 28 -15.20 18.33 3.60
C GLN A 28 -14.94 18.35 5.11
N PHE A 29 -15.45 19.37 5.82
CA PHE A 29 -15.20 19.54 7.25
C PHE A 29 -16.10 18.72 8.17
N PHE A 30 -17.24 18.25 7.67
CA PHE A 30 -18.21 17.43 8.39
C PHE A 30 -19.05 16.65 7.39
N ASN A 31 -19.52 15.46 7.79
CA ASN A 31 -20.35 14.62 6.92
C ASN A 31 -21.60 15.38 6.45
N GLY A 32 -21.85 15.35 5.14
CA GLY A 32 -22.96 16.07 4.50
C GLY A 32 -22.76 17.58 4.29
N GLY A 33 -21.60 18.14 4.64
CA GLY A 33 -21.24 19.54 4.36
C GLY A 33 -20.87 19.85 2.91
N SER A 34 -20.52 21.12 2.64
CA SER A 34 -19.96 21.50 1.33
C SER A 34 -18.55 20.97 1.13
N TRP A 35 -18.19 20.65 -0.12
CA TRP A 35 -16.83 20.35 -0.51
C TRP A 35 -16.05 21.64 -0.80
N TYR A 36 -14.83 21.72 -0.30
CA TYR A 36 -13.91 22.83 -0.49
C TYR A 36 -12.70 22.35 -1.29
N ALA A 37 -12.28 23.14 -2.28
CA ALA A 37 -11.00 22.90 -2.94
C ALA A 37 -9.87 23.30 -1.99
N ALA A 38 -8.82 22.49 -1.92
CA ALA A 38 -7.54 22.97 -1.43
C ALA A 38 -7.06 24.12 -2.34
N GLN A 39 -6.14 24.93 -1.81
CA GLN A 39 -5.51 25.98 -2.59
C GLN A 39 -4.01 25.69 -2.70
N LYS A 40 -3.42 26.04 -3.85
CA LYS A 40 -1.97 25.99 -4.10
C LYS A 40 -1.39 24.59 -3.91
N GLU A 41 -1.99 23.62 -4.60
CA GLU A 41 -1.61 22.21 -4.54
C GLU A 41 -0.12 22.02 -4.83
N PRO A 42 0.55 21.09 -4.13
CA PRO A 42 1.81 20.56 -4.58
C PRO A 42 1.66 19.99 -6.00
N PRO A 43 2.70 20.11 -6.84
CA PRO A 43 2.66 19.57 -8.19
C PRO A 43 2.50 18.04 -8.16
N ASN A 44 1.58 17.52 -8.98
CA ASN A 44 1.42 16.09 -9.26
C ASN A 44 1.20 15.20 -8.02
N LEU A 45 0.27 15.59 -7.13
CA LEU A 45 -0.20 14.69 -6.08
C LEU A 45 -0.74 13.37 -6.66
N VAL A 46 -0.35 12.25 -6.07
CA VAL A 46 -0.75 10.88 -6.44
C VAL A 46 -1.51 10.15 -5.33
N ASP A 47 -1.43 10.64 -4.09
CA ASP A 47 -2.18 10.10 -2.96
C ASP A 47 -2.62 11.21 -2.00
N VAL A 48 -3.72 10.98 -1.29
CA VAL A 48 -4.20 11.88 -0.24
C VAL A 48 -4.82 11.07 0.89
N VAL A 49 -4.46 11.42 2.12
CA VAL A 49 -5.02 10.81 3.33
C VAL A 49 -5.36 11.86 4.38
N ILE A 50 -6.30 11.53 5.26
CA ILE A 50 -6.55 12.29 6.48
C ILE A 50 -5.98 11.53 7.65
N ALA A 51 -5.08 12.19 8.37
CA ALA A 51 -4.53 11.71 9.63
C ALA A 51 -4.61 12.85 10.63
N ALA A 52 -5.05 12.59 11.85
CA ALA A 52 -4.99 13.56 12.93
C ALA A 52 -5.64 14.93 12.62
N ASN A 53 -6.83 14.97 11.99
CA ASN A 53 -7.45 16.23 11.56
C ASN A 53 -6.64 17.04 10.52
N GLN A 54 -5.68 16.41 9.85
CA GLN A 54 -4.79 17.02 8.88
C GLN A 54 -4.85 16.26 7.55
N ILE A 55 -4.93 17.01 6.45
CA ILE A 55 -4.85 16.44 5.10
C ILE A 55 -3.37 16.30 4.75
N CYS A 56 -2.98 15.08 4.40
CA CYS A 56 -1.63 14.74 3.97
C CYS A 56 -1.66 14.32 2.50
N GLY A 57 -0.73 14.83 1.71
CA GLY A 57 -0.59 14.51 0.29
C GLY A 57 0.75 13.84 0.00
N LEU A 58 0.79 13.00 -1.02
CA LEU A 58 2.01 12.42 -1.58
C LEU A 58 2.11 12.83 -3.04
N ASP A 59 3.27 13.32 -3.47
CA ASP A 59 3.53 13.59 -4.89
C ASP A 59 4.16 12.39 -5.62
N ASN A 60 4.20 12.48 -6.95
CA ASN A 60 4.81 11.45 -7.79
C ASN A 60 6.34 11.34 -7.67
N GLN A 61 7.00 12.23 -6.93
CA GLN A 61 8.43 12.17 -6.60
C GLN A 61 8.67 11.51 -5.23
N GLY A 62 7.60 11.18 -4.51
CA GLY A 62 7.61 10.53 -3.22
C GLY A 62 7.78 11.47 -2.03
N PHE A 63 7.54 12.76 -2.20
CA PHE A 63 7.53 13.74 -1.11
C PHE A 63 6.15 13.83 -0.46
N VAL A 64 6.16 13.93 0.87
CA VAL A 64 4.94 14.10 1.69
C VAL A 64 4.70 15.57 1.94
N TYR A 65 3.43 15.99 1.89
CA TYR A 65 2.98 17.34 2.13
C TYR A 65 1.85 17.37 3.15
N TYR A 66 1.78 18.44 3.93
CA TYR A 66 0.75 18.67 4.93
C TYR A 66 -0.03 19.93 4.60
N TYR A 67 -1.35 19.80 4.43
CA TYR A 67 -2.21 20.95 4.26
C TYR A 67 -2.46 21.60 5.61
N ARG A 68 -2.08 22.87 5.74
CA ARG A 68 -2.44 23.72 6.87
C ARG A 68 -3.48 24.72 6.43
N ASN A 69 -4.67 24.60 7.01
CA ASN A 69 -5.73 25.58 6.87
C ASN A 69 -5.51 26.76 7.84
N VAL A 70 -4.41 27.47 7.67
CA VAL A 70 -4.08 28.66 8.46
C VAL A 70 -4.61 29.93 7.78
N MET A 71 -5.17 30.85 8.57
CA MET A 71 -5.52 32.19 8.08
C MET A 71 -4.27 33.08 8.06
N PRO A 72 -4.09 33.99 7.07
CA PRO A 72 -5.06 34.40 6.05
C PRO A 72 -5.06 33.56 4.77
N ALA A 73 -4.14 32.60 4.61
CA ALA A 73 -4.03 31.79 3.40
C ALA A 73 -3.63 30.35 3.74
N PRO A 74 -4.42 29.35 3.28
CA PRO A 74 -4.02 27.96 3.39
C PRO A 74 -2.71 27.68 2.63
N VAL A 75 -1.89 26.79 3.18
CA VAL A 75 -0.59 26.44 2.63
C VAL A 75 -0.37 24.93 2.73
N TRP A 76 0.30 24.36 1.73
CA TRP A 76 0.89 23.04 1.82
C TRP A 76 2.35 23.14 2.25
N ASP A 77 2.70 22.56 3.38
CA ASP A 77 4.10 22.43 3.78
C ASP A 77 4.65 21.09 3.32
N LYS A 78 5.83 21.13 2.71
CA LYS A 78 6.59 19.91 2.42
C LYS A 78 7.20 19.35 3.70
N ASP A 79 7.07 18.04 3.90
CA ASP A 79 7.83 17.34 4.94
C ASP A 79 9.33 17.47 4.63
N PRO A 80 10.16 17.96 5.58
CA PRO A 80 11.57 18.21 5.31
C PRO A 80 12.41 16.93 5.17
N VAL A 81 11.89 15.76 5.57
CA VAL A 81 12.64 14.50 5.64
C VAL A 81 12.02 13.40 4.78
N ALA A 82 10.69 13.37 4.65
CA ALA A 82 10.01 12.33 3.88
C ALA A 82 10.34 12.42 2.39
N SER A 83 10.93 11.37 1.85
CA SER A 83 11.19 11.18 0.41
C SER A 83 10.99 9.72 0.03
N LEU A 84 10.81 9.45 -1.27
CA LEU A 84 10.64 8.11 -1.84
C LEU A 84 9.37 7.35 -1.41
N GLY A 85 8.36 8.06 -0.90
CA GLY A 85 7.05 7.47 -0.65
C GLY A 85 6.35 7.03 -1.94
N VAL A 86 5.59 5.94 -1.90
CA VAL A 86 4.76 5.46 -3.01
C VAL A 86 3.27 5.38 -2.65
N SER A 87 2.95 5.31 -1.36
CA SER A 87 1.58 5.43 -0.86
C SER A 87 1.56 5.95 0.56
N LEU A 88 0.47 6.64 0.90
CA LEU A 88 0.15 7.04 2.27
C LEU A 88 -1.04 6.25 2.79
N SER A 89 -0.99 5.94 4.08
CA SER A 89 -2.15 5.49 4.83
C SER A 89 -2.14 6.09 6.22
N SER A 90 -3.28 6.12 6.88
CA SER A 90 -3.43 6.74 8.18
C SER A 90 -4.21 5.86 9.12
N HIS A 91 -4.01 6.10 10.41
CA HIS A 91 -4.82 5.52 11.47
C HIS A 91 -5.46 6.63 12.30
N ASP A 92 -6.62 6.35 12.88
CA ASP A 92 -7.46 7.34 13.56
C ASP A 92 -6.79 7.97 14.79
N ASN A 93 -5.77 7.32 15.36
CA ASN A 93 -4.96 7.85 16.46
C ASN A 93 -3.92 8.90 16.02
N GLY A 94 -3.90 9.29 14.74
CA GLY A 94 -2.99 10.29 14.21
C GLY A 94 -1.62 9.78 13.80
N LEU A 95 -1.48 8.47 13.65
CA LEU A 95 -0.31 7.86 13.03
C LEU A 95 -0.46 7.90 11.51
N LEU A 96 0.53 8.48 10.84
CA LEU A 96 0.66 8.48 9.39
C LEU A 96 1.68 7.41 8.99
N PHE A 97 1.32 6.58 8.02
CA PHE A 97 2.20 5.59 7.43
C PHE A 97 2.55 5.99 6.00
N CYS A 98 3.76 5.65 5.60
CA CYS A 98 4.26 5.80 4.24
C CYS A 98 4.97 4.52 3.84
N THR A 99 4.63 3.97 2.67
CA THR A 99 5.40 2.88 2.06
C THR A 99 6.35 3.45 1.02
N ASN A 100 7.52 2.85 0.84
CA ASN A 100 8.42 3.21 -0.26
C ASN A 100 8.43 2.15 -1.37
N GLN A 101 9.15 2.43 -2.45
CA GLN A 101 9.29 1.54 -3.61
C GLN A 101 9.91 0.16 -3.28
N HIS A 102 10.57 0.02 -2.12
CA HIS A 102 11.16 -1.24 -1.66
C HIS A 102 10.21 -2.03 -0.74
N GLY A 103 8.97 -1.56 -0.55
CA GLY A 103 7.99 -2.17 0.35
C GLY A 103 8.27 -1.93 1.83
N GLU A 104 9.20 -1.03 2.17
CA GLU A 104 9.45 -0.65 3.56
C GLU A 104 8.32 0.24 4.05
N VAL A 105 7.91 0.04 5.30
CA VAL A 105 6.87 0.84 5.93
C VAL A 105 7.50 1.76 6.97
N TRP A 106 7.17 3.03 6.88
CA TRP A 106 7.60 4.08 7.78
C TRP A 106 6.38 4.69 8.44
N ALA A 107 6.51 5.14 9.69
CA ALA A 107 5.44 5.81 10.40
C ALA A 107 5.90 7.06 11.15
N ARG A 108 5.00 8.02 11.26
CA ARG A 108 5.20 9.29 11.97
C ARG A 108 3.94 9.68 12.72
N TRP A 109 4.09 10.13 13.96
CA TRP A 109 2.99 10.72 14.74
C TRP A 109 2.80 12.19 14.36
N LEU A 110 1.58 12.59 14.02
CA LEU A 110 1.33 13.99 13.62
C LEU A 110 1.10 14.94 14.80
N TYR A 111 0.70 14.43 15.97
CA TYR A 111 0.46 15.26 17.16
C TYR A 111 1.72 15.62 17.94
N ALA A 112 2.84 14.95 17.67
CA ALA A 112 4.09 15.20 18.36
C ALA A 112 4.98 16.13 17.51
N ALA A 113 5.17 17.36 17.98
CA ALA A 113 5.93 18.40 17.27
C ALA A 113 7.36 17.98 16.89
N SER A 114 7.95 17.03 17.62
CA SER A 114 9.28 16.47 17.37
C SER A 114 9.27 15.05 16.78
N SER A 115 8.12 14.55 16.32
CA SER A 115 8.07 13.20 15.74
C SER A 115 8.84 13.14 14.43
N THR A 116 9.73 12.17 14.34
CA THR A 116 10.42 11.77 13.12
C THR A 116 9.73 10.57 12.46
N TRP A 117 10.11 10.27 11.22
CA TRP A 117 9.76 9.03 10.56
C TRP A 117 10.57 7.88 11.14
N ASN A 118 9.88 6.84 11.58
CA ASN A 118 10.48 5.63 12.10
C ASN A 118 10.14 4.47 11.17
N LYS A 119 11.17 3.74 10.73
CA LYS A 119 10.96 2.51 9.97
C LYS A 119 10.30 1.50 10.89
N ILE A 120 9.15 0.98 10.48
CA ILE A 120 8.50 -0.11 11.18
C ILE A 120 9.22 -1.40 10.76
N PRO A 121 9.85 -2.12 11.70
CA PRO A 121 10.39 -3.43 11.40
C PRO A 121 9.22 -4.39 11.18
N ILE A 122 8.80 -4.54 9.93
CA ILE A 122 7.89 -5.60 9.55
C ILE A 122 8.74 -6.86 9.41
N THR A 123 8.76 -7.65 10.48
CA THR A 123 9.18 -9.04 10.36
C THR A 123 8.01 -9.75 9.70
N LEU A 124 8.04 -9.83 8.36
CA LEU A 124 7.16 -10.75 7.66
C LEU A 124 7.54 -12.13 8.16
N THR A 125 6.72 -12.72 9.04
CA THR A 125 6.78 -14.16 9.23
C THR A 125 6.60 -14.76 7.84
N PRO A 126 7.57 -15.55 7.35
CA PRO A 126 7.41 -16.19 6.05
C PRO A 126 6.03 -16.87 6.06
N PRO A 127 5.23 -16.70 4.99
CA PRO A 127 3.98 -17.42 4.89
C PRO A 127 4.26 -18.89 5.18
N PRO A 128 3.42 -19.59 5.97
CA PRO A 128 3.66 -20.99 6.24
C PRO A 128 3.83 -21.74 4.92
N THR A 129 4.76 -22.70 4.89
CA THR A 129 5.05 -23.48 3.69
C THR A 129 4.83 -24.96 3.95
N TRP A 130 4.64 -25.72 2.88
CA TRP A 130 4.57 -27.17 2.94
C TRP A 130 5.31 -27.79 1.76
N ASN A 131 5.73 -29.04 1.90
CA ASN A 131 6.51 -29.73 0.89
C ASN A 131 5.59 -30.56 -0.02
N TYR A 132 5.72 -30.36 -1.32
CA TYR A 132 5.03 -31.14 -2.34
C TYR A 132 6.00 -32.01 -3.12
N THR A 133 5.73 -33.32 -3.19
CA THR A 133 6.51 -34.24 -4.03
C THR A 133 5.88 -34.35 -5.40
N VAL A 134 6.63 -33.94 -6.43
CA VAL A 134 6.22 -33.98 -7.85
C VAL A 134 5.92 -35.42 -8.27
N LYS A 135 4.73 -35.63 -8.84
CA LYS A 135 4.29 -36.91 -9.39
C LYS A 135 4.54 -36.97 -10.89
N GLN A 136 4.44 -38.16 -11.46
CA GLN A 136 4.67 -38.38 -12.88
C GLN A 136 3.71 -37.58 -13.76
N GLY A 137 4.27 -36.87 -14.74
CA GLY A 137 3.51 -36.09 -15.73
C GLY A 137 3.01 -34.74 -15.21
N GLU A 138 3.41 -34.32 -14.01
CA GLU A 138 2.98 -33.05 -13.47
C GLU A 138 3.82 -31.87 -13.95
N HIS A 139 3.13 -30.76 -14.24
CA HIS A 139 3.76 -29.45 -14.43
C HIS A 139 3.24 -28.48 -13.37
N LEU A 140 3.99 -27.40 -13.12
CA LEU A 140 3.73 -26.48 -12.01
C LEU A 140 2.30 -25.96 -11.99
N LEU A 141 1.78 -25.50 -13.13
CA LEU A 141 0.44 -24.94 -13.21
C LEU A 141 -0.66 -25.97 -12.89
N MET A 142 -0.45 -27.26 -13.22
CA MET A 142 -1.40 -28.32 -12.87
C MET A 142 -1.37 -28.61 -11.37
N ILE A 143 -0.18 -28.66 -10.76
CA ILE A 143 -0.02 -28.80 -9.31
C ILE A 143 -0.75 -27.66 -8.61
N VAL A 144 -0.46 -26.41 -8.99
CA VAL A 144 -1.08 -25.22 -8.39
C VAL A 144 -2.61 -25.26 -8.52
N ARG A 145 -3.14 -25.55 -9.72
CA ARG A 145 -4.60 -25.61 -9.92
C ARG A 145 -5.27 -26.64 -9.02
N ARG A 146 -4.65 -27.81 -8.85
CA ARG A 146 -5.18 -28.89 -8.02
C ARG A 146 -5.05 -28.57 -6.53
N GLU A 147 -3.86 -28.18 -6.09
CA GLU A 147 -3.56 -28.05 -4.66
C GLU A 147 -4.21 -26.81 -4.02
N TYR A 148 -4.51 -25.78 -4.81
CA TYR A 148 -5.13 -24.53 -4.36
C TYR A 148 -6.55 -24.33 -4.92
N SER A 149 -7.11 -25.35 -5.58
CA SER A 149 -8.47 -25.32 -6.14
C SER A 149 -8.77 -24.07 -6.98
N THR A 150 -7.80 -23.56 -7.73
CA THR A 150 -7.96 -22.28 -8.46
C THR A 150 -8.92 -22.39 -9.65
N GLY A 151 -9.30 -23.61 -10.06
CA GLY A 151 -10.22 -23.86 -11.16
C GLY A 151 -9.75 -23.23 -12.47
N THR A 152 -10.60 -22.37 -13.05
CA THR A 152 -10.32 -21.59 -14.27
C THR A 152 -9.79 -20.18 -13.98
N ASN A 153 -9.50 -19.83 -12.72
CA ASN A 153 -8.91 -18.54 -12.36
C ASN A 153 -7.41 -18.55 -12.66
N ASP A 154 -7.07 -18.23 -13.90
CA ASP A 154 -5.70 -18.24 -14.38
C ASP A 154 -4.82 -17.20 -13.67
N ALA A 155 -5.36 -16.02 -13.35
CA ALA A 155 -4.61 -14.97 -12.66
C ALA A 155 -4.14 -15.44 -11.27
N LEU A 156 -5.02 -16.11 -10.52
CA LEU A 156 -4.67 -16.67 -9.22
C LEU A 156 -3.67 -17.82 -9.36
N ALA A 157 -3.88 -18.72 -10.33
CA ALA A 157 -2.97 -19.84 -10.58
C ALA A 157 -1.55 -19.34 -10.91
N TRP A 158 -1.43 -18.30 -11.74
CA TRP A 158 -0.15 -17.69 -12.07
C TRP A 158 0.50 -17.00 -10.87
N ALA A 159 -0.28 -16.24 -10.07
CA ALA A 159 0.24 -15.59 -8.87
C ALA A 159 0.83 -16.61 -7.87
N ILE A 160 0.15 -17.74 -7.66
CA ILE A 160 0.65 -18.80 -6.78
C ILE A 160 1.86 -19.51 -7.41
N ALA A 161 1.84 -19.77 -8.72
CA ALA A 161 2.98 -20.36 -9.41
C ALA A 161 4.25 -19.50 -9.24
N GLU A 162 4.16 -18.18 -9.38
CA GLU A 162 5.28 -17.27 -9.13
C GLU A 162 5.77 -17.33 -7.68
N GLN A 163 4.88 -17.46 -6.70
CA GLN A 163 5.29 -17.68 -5.30
C GLN A 163 6.06 -18.99 -5.12
N VAL A 164 5.63 -20.08 -5.76
CA VAL A 164 6.38 -21.35 -5.75
C VAL A 164 7.78 -21.15 -6.35
N LYS A 165 7.92 -20.37 -7.42
CA LYS A 165 9.24 -20.08 -8.01
C LYS A 165 10.16 -19.35 -7.05
N VAL A 166 9.65 -18.33 -6.37
CA VAL A 166 10.39 -17.56 -5.36
C VAL A 166 10.83 -18.44 -4.19
N LEU A 167 9.99 -19.39 -3.77
CA LEU A 167 10.30 -20.31 -2.67
C LEU A 167 11.33 -21.39 -3.04
N ASN A 168 11.58 -21.62 -4.33
CA ASN A 168 12.47 -22.67 -4.83
C ASN A 168 13.51 -22.12 -5.82
N PRO A 169 14.36 -21.17 -5.40
CA PRO A 169 15.28 -20.48 -6.32
C PRO A 169 16.31 -21.41 -6.98
N ALA A 170 16.58 -22.57 -6.37
CA ALA A 170 17.54 -23.55 -6.88
C ALA A 170 17.00 -24.47 -7.99
N HIS A 171 15.69 -24.47 -8.27
CA HIS A 171 15.08 -25.40 -9.23
C HIS A 171 15.54 -25.17 -10.68
N GLY A 172 15.71 -23.91 -11.08
CA GLY A 172 16.14 -23.55 -12.43
C GLY A 172 14.99 -23.58 -13.46
N ASN A 173 14.82 -24.68 -14.19
CA ASN A 173 13.91 -24.77 -15.33
C ASN A 173 12.50 -25.28 -14.96
N TRP A 174 11.57 -24.35 -14.79
CA TRP A 174 10.18 -24.59 -14.41
C TRP A 174 9.30 -25.31 -15.44
N ASP A 175 9.80 -25.48 -16.67
CA ASP A 175 9.14 -26.31 -17.69
C ASP A 175 9.43 -27.81 -17.49
N LEU A 176 10.40 -28.17 -16.63
CA LEU A 176 10.87 -29.53 -16.41
C LEU A 176 10.93 -29.89 -14.93
N LEU A 177 9.76 -30.18 -14.34
CA LEU A 177 9.67 -30.76 -13.01
C LEU A 177 10.07 -32.25 -13.04
N LYS A 178 10.92 -32.68 -12.09
CA LYS A 178 11.35 -34.09 -12.01
C LYS A 178 10.45 -34.87 -11.06
N VAL A 179 10.10 -36.09 -11.41
CA VAL A 179 9.36 -36.98 -10.50
C VAL A 179 10.16 -37.21 -9.22
N GLY A 180 9.49 -37.10 -8.07
CA GLY A 180 10.12 -37.21 -6.75
C GLY A 180 10.77 -35.94 -6.25
N GLU A 181 10.87 -34.89 -7.07
CA GLU A 181 11.34 -33.58 -6.65
C GLU A 181 10.44 -32.99 -5.58
N VAL A 182 11.03 -32.34 -4.57
CA VAL A 182 10.29 -31.68 -3.50
C VAL A 182 10.27 -30.18 -3.76
N LEU A 183 9.08 -29.64 -3.96
CA LEU A 183 8.83 -28.21 -4.06
C LEU A 183 8.34 -27.68 -2.72
N VAL A 184 8.90 -26.54 -2.30
CA VAL A 184 8.36 -25.74 -1.21
C VAL A 184 7.18 -24.93 -1.73
N MET A 185 6.00 -25.21 -1.22
CA MET A 185 4.74 -24.61 -1.66
C MET A 185 4.24 -23.59 -0.62
N PRO A 186 3.61 -22.48 -1.02
CA PRO A 186 2.97 -21.56 -0.09
C PRO A 186 1.80 -22.23 0.65
N ALA A 187 1.41 -21.74 1.83
CA ALA A 187 0.28 -22.30 2.57
C ALA A 187 -1.01 -22.27 1.75
N LYS A 188 -1.82 -23.30 1.94
CA LYS A 188 -3.20 -23.34 1.45
C LYS A 188 -4.02 -22.40 2.34
N SER A 189 -4.65 -21.38 1.76
CA SER A 189 -5.61 -20.49 2.43
C SER A 189 -6.96 -21.18 2.60
#